data_AF-A0A952HBK5-F1
#
_entry.id   AF-A0A952HBK5-F1
#
_cell.length_a   1.000
_cell.length_b   1.000
_cell.length_c   1.000
_cell.angle_alpha   90.00
_cell.angle_beta   90.00
_cell.angle_gamma   90.00
#
_symmetry.space_group_name_H-M   'P 1'
#
loop_
_entity.id
_entity.type
_entity.pdbx_description
1 polymer ?
#
loop_
_entity_poly.entity_id
_entity_poly.type
_entity_poly.pdbx_seq_one_letter_code
_entity_poly.pdbx_strand_id
1 'polypeptide(L)'
;MDPATSSGGSNLGNRFDELFEFTLALDAVSVETVYRIRHDVYCRELGWEAVREDGLEKDAYDSHSVHCLLRRRGTGDLVGCSRLVLARPEEPSFPLPFELSCRDVIHRDQFDPAQLRRSDVGEVSRLAVMSAFRQRQGEAREPVTVGEHDFESRGGQPRFPFIPMSLYLGAAAVARRLSVENVF
;
A
#
# COMPACT_ATOMS: atom_id res chain seq x y z
N MET A 1 -10.77 47.41 7.93
CA MET A 1 -9.38 47.73 8.32
C MET A 1 -9.26 47.21 9.74
N ASP A 2 -8.82 45.99 10.03
CA ASP A 2 -8.03 45.00 9.28
C ASP A 2 -8.61 43.59 9.39
N PRO A 3 -8.25 42.66 8.48
CA PRO A 3 -8.93 41.40 8.28
C PRO A 3 -8.41 40.31 9.23
N ALA A 4 -9.34 39.44 9.64
CA ALA A 4 -9.04 38.19 10.31
C ALA A 4 -8.01 37.39 9.49
N THR A 5 -6.86 37.14 10.09
CA THR A 5 -5.81 36.28 9.56
C THR A 5 -6.35 34.85 9.53
N SER A 6 -6.83 34.41 8.37
CA SER A 6 -7.19 33.01 8.14
C SER A 6 -5.92 32.17 8.22
N SER A 7 -5.77 31.37 9.28
CA SER A 7 -4.74 30.34 9.36
C SER A 7 -4.98 29.30 8.26
N GLY A 8 -4.28 29.45 7.14
CA GLY A 8 -4.33 28.52 6.02
C GLY A 8 -3.70 27.19 6.39
N GLY A 9 -4.50 26.31 7.00
CA GLY A 9 -4.12 24.92 7.23
C GLY A 9 -3.84 24.25 5.89
N SER A 10 -2.58 23.92 5.65
CA SER A 10 -2.17 23.21 4.44
C SER A 10 -2.90 21.88 4.35
N ASN A 11 -3.65 21.68 3.25
CA ASN A 11 -4.41 20.45 3.01
C ASN A 11 -3.43 19.26 2.92
N LEU A 12 -3.64 18.25 3.77
CA LEU A 12 -2.83 17.02 3.84
C LEU A 12 -2.60 16.38 2.46
N GLY A 13 -3.62 16.40 1.60
CA GLY A 13 -3.54 15.88 0.24
C GLY A 13 -2.54 16.67 -0.62
N ASN A 14 -2.55 18.00 -0.53
CA ASN A 14 -1.62 18.84 -1.29
C ASN A 14 -0.17 18.59 -0.87
N ARG A 15 0.10 18.47 0.44
CA ARG A 15 1.45 18.13 0.93
C ARG A 15 1.88 16.72 0.49
N PHE A 16 0.95 15.77 0.49
CA PHE A 16 1.24 14.43 -0.05
C PHE A 16 1.64 14.51 -1.52
N ASP A 17 0.86 15.22 -2.33
CA ASP A 17 1.11 15.37 -3.77
C ASP A 17 2.42 16.12 -4.07
N GLU A 18 2.84 17.06 -3.22
CA GLU A 18 4.13 17.74 -3.32
C GLU A 18 5.32 16.81 -3.00
N LEU A 19 5.16 15.91 -2.03
CA LEU A 19 6.24 15.07 -1.51
C LEU A 19 6.35 13.71 -2.19
N PHE A 20 5.23 13.16 -2.65
CA PHE A 20 5.12 11.78 -3.09
C PHE A 20 4.40 11.66 -4.43
N GLU A 21 4.79 10.62 -5.15
CA GLU A 21 4.18 10.21 -6.39
C GLU A 21 3.65 8.80 -6.24
N PHE A 22 2.33 8.66 -6.35
CA PHE A 22 1.65 7.38 -6.42
C PHE A 22 1.42 7.01 -7.89
N THR A 23 1.92 5.85 -8.31
CA THR A 23 1.73 5.31 -9.67
C THR A 23 1.27 3.86 -9.63
N LEU A 24 0.67 3.42 -10.74
CA LEU A 24 0.50 2.00 -11.00
C LEU A 24 1.74 1.51 -11.75
N ALA A 25 2.25 0.34 -11.37
CA ALA A 25 3.27 -0.35 -12.13
C ALA A 25 2.62 -1.09 -13.30
N LEU A 26 2.73 -0.51 -14.50
CA LEU A 26 2.04 -0.97 -15.72
C LEU A 26 3.00 -1.57 -16.77
N ASP A 27 4.30 -1.46 -16.54
CA ASP A 27 5.35 -1.95 -17.42
C ASP A 27 6.31 -2.88 -16.67
N ALA A 28 7.10 -3.67 -17.40
CA ALA A 28 7.98 -4.67 -16.80
C ALA A 28 8.99 -4.07 -15.81
N VAL A 29 9.48 -2.84 -16.04
CA VAL A 29 10.48 -2.20 -15.19
C VAL A 29 9.84 -1.73 -13.88
N SER A 30 8.67 -1.10 -13.94
CA SER A 30 7.94 -0.69 -12.73
C SER A 30 7.42 -1.88 -11.92
N VAL A 31 7.03 -2.97 -12.58
CA VAL A 31 6.62 -4.22 -11.90
C VAL A 31 7.82 -4.88 -11.21
N GLU A 32 8.97 -4.98 -11.89
CA GLU A 32 10.18 -5.49 -11.25
C GLU A 32 10.60 -4.65 -10.03
N THR A 33 10.45 -3.32 -10.12
CA THR A 33 10.70 -2.40 -9.00
C THR A 33 9.85 -2.78 -7.77
N VAL A 34 8.56 -3.10 -7.97
CA VAL A 34 7.66 -3.52 -6.88
C VAL A 34 8.11 -4.85 -6.26
N TYR A 35 8.54 -5.82 -7.08
CA TYR A 35 9.07 -7.09 -6.57
C TYR A 35 10.36 -6.93 -5.76
N ARG A 36 11.22 -5.98 -6.13
CA ARG A 36 12.44 -5.65 -5.36
C ARG A 36 12.11 -5.03 -4.01
N ILE A 37 11.18 -4.06 -3.96
CA ILE A 37 10.70 -3.48 -2.69
C ILE A 37 10.15 -4.58 -1.78
N ARG A 38 9.33 -5.48 -2.34
CA ARG A 38 8.77 -6.61 -1.59
C ARG A 38 9.85 -7.55 -1.08
N HIS A 39 10.87 -7.87 -1.89
CA HIS A 39 11.99 -8.71 -1.45
C HIS A 39 12.79 -8.09 -0.31
N ASP A 40 13.09 -6.80 -0.41
CA ASP A 40 13.81 -6.07 0.64
C ASP A 40 13.03 -6.11 1.97
N VAL A 41 11.71 -5.92 1.92
CA VAL A 41 10.87 -5.90 3.12
C VAL A 41 10.51 -7.29 3.62
N TYR A 42 9.83 -8.12 2.81
CA TYR A 42 9.30 -9.41 3.23
C TYR A 42 10.37 -10.49 3.39
N CYS A 43 11.41 -10.49 2.54
CA CYS A 43 12.44 -11.54 2.58
C CYS A 43 13.63 -11.14 3.44
N ARG A 44 14.27 -9.99 3.14
CA ARG A 44 15.53 -9.61 3.79
C ARG A 44 15.34 -9.05 5.18
N GLU A 45 14.33 -8.21 5.36
CA GLU A 45 14.14 -7.51 6.62
C GLU A 45 13.25 -8.25 7.61
N LEU A 46 12.03 -8.63 7.19
CA LEU A 46 11.06 -9.29 8.06
C LEU A 46 11.30 -10.81 8.19
N GLY A 47 11.95 -11.41 7.19
CA GLY A 47 12.18 -12.86 7.14
C GLY A 47 10.90 -13.70 7.04
N TRP A 48 9.81 -13.12 6.54
CA TRP A 48 8.52 -13.81 6.38
C TRP A 48 8.51 -14.70 5.13
N GLU A 49 9.24 -14.31 4.10
CA GLU A 49 9.38 -15.05 2.85
C GLU A 49 10.84 -15.46 2.63
N ALA A 50 11.08 -16.51 1.85
CA ALA A 50 12.44 -16.98 1.56
C ALA A 50 13.22 -15.94 0.72
N VAL A 51 14.50 -15.73 1.07
CA VAL A 51 15.40 -14.89 0.27
C VAL A 51 15.71 -15.58 -1.06
N ARG A 52 15.42 -14.87 -2.15
CA ARG A 52 15.63 -15.34 -3.55
C ARG A 52 16.85 -14.68 -4.18
N GLU A 53 17.61 -15.44 -4.98
CA GLU A 53 18.85 -15.00 -5.62
C GLU A 53 18.65 -13.85 -6.63
N ASP A 54 17.53 -13.83 -7.35
CA ASP A 54 17.18 -12.77 -8.30
C ASP A 54 16.78 -11.44 -7.61
N GLY A 55 16.57 -11.47 -6.29
CA GLY A 55 16.16 -10.31 -5.51
C GLY A 55 14.70 -9.91 -5.75
N LEU A 56 13.85 -10.83 -6.23
CA LEU A 56 12.45 -10.56 -6.58
C LEU A 56 11.50 -11.40 -5.72
N GLU A 57 10.65 -10.76 -4.92
CA GLU A 57 9.55 -11.44 -4.25
C GLU A 57 8.30 -11.41 -5.14
N LYS A 58 7.90 -12.60 -5.60
CA LYS A 58 6.74 -12.82 -6.46
C LYS A 58 6.06 -14.16 -6.14
N ASP A 59 4.74 -14.20 -6.25
CA ASP A 59 3.91 -15.38 -6.01
C ASP A 59 2.94 -15.63 -7.19
N ALA A 60 2.03 -16.59 -7.03
CA ALA A 60 1.07 -16.96 -8.07
C ALA A 60 0.01 -15.89 -8.36
N TYR A 61 -0.17 -14.90 -7.46
CA TYR A 61 -1.20 -13.88 -7.54
C TYR A 61 -0.79 -12.66 -8.37
N ASP A 62 0.51 -12.47 -8.58
CA ASP A 62 1.06 -11.32 -9.27
C ASP A 62 0.60 -11.19 -10.74
N SER A 63 0.31 -12.32 -11.39
CA SER A 63 -0.13 -12.34 -12.80
C SER A 63 -1.50 -11.68 -13.04
N HIS A 64 -2.31 -11.56 -12.00
CA HIS A 64 -3.66 -10.98 -12.04
C HIS A 64 -3.83 -9.91 -10.96
N SER A 65 -2.76 -9.18 -10.70
CA SER A 65 -2.72 -8.10 -9.73
C SER A 65 -2.44 -6.76 -10.37
N VAL A 66 -2.98 -5.70 -9.77
CA VAL A 66 -2.55 -4.32 -10.02
C VAL A 66 -1.60 -3.89 -8.91
N HIS A 67 -0.40 -3.50 -9.30
CA HIS A 67 0.64 -3.09 -8.38
C HIS A 67 0.67 -1.58 -8.24
N CYS A 68 0.64 -1.11 -6.99
CA CYS A 68 0.75 0.29 -6.64
C CYS A 68 2.18 0.57 -6.16
N LEU A 69 2.75 1.67 -6.62
CA LEU A 69 4.12 2.08 -6.30
C LEU A 69 4.10 3.53 -5.79
N LEU A 70 4.78 3.75 -4.66
CA LEU A 70 4.97 5.07 -4.08
C LEU A 70 6.44 5.45 -4.16
N ARG A 71 6.71 6.63 -4.72
CA ARG A 71 8.04 7.24 -4.82
C ARG A 71 8.06 8.61 -4.19
N ARG A 72 9.24 9.03 -3.74
CA ARG A 72 9.46 10.40 -3.28
C ARG A 72 9.70 11.31 -4.49
N ARG A 73 8.96 12.42 -4.58
CA ARG A 73 9.20 13.43 -5.62
C ARG A 73 10.56 14.09 -5.44
N GLY A 74 11.15 14.55 -6.54
CA GLY A 74 12.46 15.19 -6.58
C GLY A 74 13.65 14.21 -6.54
N THR A 75 13.67 13.29 -5.58
CA THR A 75 14.76 12.27 -5.46
C THR A 75 14.49 11.01 -6.27
N GLY A 76 13.22 10.62 -6.43
CA GLY A 76 12.85 9.36 -7.05
C GLY A 76 13.00 8.14 -6.12
N ASP A 77 13.32 8.37 -4.84
CA ASP A 77 13.51 7.28 -3.86
C ASP A 77 12.27 6.38 -3.79
N LEU A 78 12.50 5.07 -3.73
CA LEU A 78 11.44 4.09 -3.54
C LEU A 78 10.95 4.13 -2.10
N VAL A 79 9.66 4.43 -1.91
CA VAL A 79 9.06 4.57 -0.58
C VAL A 79 8.37 3.29 -0.15
N GLY A 80 7.57 2.71 -1.05
CA GLY A 80 6.80 1.50 -0.75
C GLY A 80 5.88 1.09 -1.87
N CYS A 81 5.15 0.00 -1.67
CA CYS A 81 4.19 -0.55 -2.60
C CYS A 81 3.02 -1.24 -1.87
N SER A 82 1.94 -1.44 -2.60
CA SER A 82 0.83 -2.32 -2.24
C SER A 82 0.33 -3.04 -3.49
N ARG A 83 -0.45 -4.10 -3.32
CA ARG A 83 -0.98 -4.92 -4.40
C ARG A 83 -2.49 -5.04 -4.26
N LEU A 84 -3.23 -4.84 -5.34
CA LEU A 84 -4.63 -5.27 -5.45
C LEU A 84 -4.69 -6.54 -6.30
N VAL A 85 -4.99 -7.67 -5.69
CA VAL A 85 -5.25 -8.94 -6.38
C VAL A 85 -6.68 -8.92 -6.89
N LEU A 86 -6.88 -9.23 -8.17
CA LEU A 86 -8.21 -9.33 -8.79
C LEU A 86 -8.66 -10.79 -8.81
N ALA A 87 -9.86 -11.10 -8.34
CA ALA A 87 -10.41 -12.43 -8.54
C ALA A 87 -10.54 -12.73 -10.05
N ARG A 88 -10.40 -14.00 -10.44
CA ARG A 88 -10.34 -14.43 -11.84
C ARG A 88 -11.73 -14.87 -12.31
N PRO A 89 -12.45 -14.08 -13.14
CA PRO A 89 -13.80 -14.44 -13.57
C PRO A 89 -13.84 -15.72 -14.41
N GLU A 90 -12.77 -16.00 -15.16
CA GLU A 90 -12.64 -17.18 -16.02
C GLU A 90 -12.26 -18.44 -15.24
N GLU A 91 -11.78 -18.29 -14.00
CA GLU A 91 -11.48 -19.38 -13.10
C GLU A 91 -12.04 -19.09 -11.70
N PRO A 92 -13.39 -19.13 -11.52
CA PRO A 92 -14.04 -18.72 -10.26
C PRO A 92 -13.60 -19.50 -9.03
N SER A 93 -13.13 -20.73 -9.21
CA SER A 93 -12.60 -21.59 -8.14
C SER A 93 -11.21 -21.20 -7.68
N PHE A 94 -10.49 -20.33 -8.40
CA PHE A 94 -9.18 -19.84 -8.00
C PHE A 94 -9.36 -18.88 -6.81
N PRO A 95 -8.92 -19.24 -5.60
CA PRO A 95 -9.21 -18.48 -4.39
C PRO A 95 -8.30 -17.26 -4.27
N LEU A 96 -8.79 -16.17 -3.69
CA LEU A 96 -7.95 -15.07 -3.24
C LEU A 96 -7.06 -15.51 -2.06
N PRO A 97 -5.91 -14.85 -1.84
CA PRO A 97 -5.00 -15.24 -0.77
C PRO A 97 -5.64 -15.35 0.62
N PHE A 98 -6.58 -14.47 0.98
CA PHE A 98 -7.28 -14.49 2.26
C PHE A 98 -8.21 -15.70 2.41
N GLU A 99 -8.81 -16.18 1.30
CA GLU A 99 -9.69 -17.35 1.32
C GLU A 99 -8.93 -18.63 1.70
N LEU A 100 -7.62 -18.67 1.39
CA LEU A 100 -6.71 -19.73 1.79
C LEU A 100 -6.16 -19.50 3.20
N SER A 101 -5.60 -18.32 3.44
CA SER A 101 -4.86 -18.01 4.67
C SER A 101 -5.77 -17.93 5.90
N CYS A 102 -7.02 -17.51 5.69
CA CYS A 102 -8.02 -17.36 6.75
C CYS A 102 -9.10 -18.46 6.71
N ARG A 103 -8.89 -19.54 5.94
CA ARG A 103 -9.91 -20.58 5.70
C ARG A 103 -10.62 -21.06 6.97
N ASP A 104 -9.86 -21.25 8.04
CA ASP A 104 -10.34 -21.84 9.29
C ASP A 104 -10.93 -20.80 10.27
N VAL A 105 -10.75 -19.50 9.98
CA VAL A 105 -11.24 -18.39 10.83
C VAL A 105 -12.34 -17.57 10.17
N ILE A 106 -12.64 -17.80 8.88
CA ILE A 106 -13.78 -17.18 8.21
C ILE A 106 -15.08 -17.77 8.76
N HIS A 107 -15.86 -16.93 9.45
CA HIS A 107 -17.22 -17.23 9.90
C HIS A 107 -18.20 -17.18 8.71
N ARG A 108 -18.28 -18.28 7.96
CA ARG A 108 -19.10 -18.39 6.73
C ARG A 108 -20.60 -18.24 6.96
N ASP A 109 -21.05 -18.42 8.19
CA ASP A 109 -22.42 -18.13 8.63
C ASP A 109 -22.74 -16.62 8.63
N GLN A 110 -21.73 -15.77 8.82
CA GLN A 110 -21.86 -14.32 8.80
C GLN A 110 -21.44 -13.72 7.46
N PHE A 111 -20.41 -14.29 6.84
CA PHE A 111 -19.83 -13.80 5.60
C PHE A 111 -19.17 -14.95 4.81
N ASP A 112 -19.74 -15.32 3.66
CA ASP A 112 -19.17 -16.32 2.77
C ASP A 112 -18.68 -15.69 1.46
N PRO A 113 -17.36 -15.52 1.25
CA PRO A 113 -16.79 -15.01 0.01
C PRO A 113 -17.28 -15.74 -1.24
N ALA A 114 -17.62 -17.02 -1.11
CA ALA A 114 -18.12 -17.84 -2.22
C ALA A 114 -19.49 -17.39 -2.76
N GLN A 115 -20.23 -16.57 -2.01
CA GLN A 115 -21.53 -16.02 -2.43
C GLN A 115 -21.40 -14.71 -3.21
N LEU A 116 -20.22 -14.09 -3.23
CA LEU A 116 -19.98 -12.86 -3.98
C LEU A 116 -19.68 -13.16 -5.46
N ARG A 117 -20.08 -12.25 -6.35
CA ARG A 117 -19.69 -12.34 -7.77
C ARG A 117 -18.19 -12.12 -7.90
N ARG A 118 -17.46 -13.07 -8.48
CA ARG A 118 -15.98 -13.02 -8.60
C ARG A 118 -15.49 -11.78 -9.34
N SER A 119 -16.26 -11.22 -10.28
CA SER A 119 -15.91 -9.97 -10.96
C SER A 119 -15.81 -8.76 -10.03
N ASP A 120 -16.47 -8.80 -8.88
CA ASP A 120 -16.66 -7.65 -8.00
C ASP A 120 -15.77 -7.74 -6.75
N VAL A 121 -14.85 -8.72 -6.71
CA VAL A 121 -14.07 -9.05 -5.53
C VAL A 121 -12.57 -8.95 -5.81
N GLY A 122 -11.84 -8.38 -4.87
CA GLY A 122 -10.38 -8.35 -4.86
C GLY A 122 -9.81 -8.31 -3.44
N GLU A 123 -8.49 -8.32 -3.34
CA GLU A 123 -7.78 -8.27 -2.06
C GLU A 123 -6.61 -7.29 -2.12
N VAL A 124 -6.50 -6.39 -1.14
CA VAL A 124 -5.27 -5.60 -0.95
C VAL A 124 -4.30 -6.40 -0.11
N SER A 125 -3.16 -6.75 -0.71
CA SER A 125 -2.09 -7.51 -0.05
C SER A 125 -0.73 -6.85 -0.29
N ARG A 126 0.31 -7.45 0.31
CA ARG A 126 1.72 -7.08 0.09
C ARG A 126 2.01 -5.58 0.30
N LEU A 127 1.44 -5.00 1.35
CA LEU A 127 1.83 -3.66 1.80
C LEU A 127 3.30 -3.71 2.27
N ALA A 128 4.20 -3.06 1.55
CA ALA A 128 5.60 -2.94 1.91
C ALA A 128 6.01 -1.47 1.91
N VAL A 129 6.64 -1.02 2.99
CA VAL A 129 7.20 0.34 3.09
C VAL A 129 8.66 0.16 3.46
N MET A 130 9.57 0.82 2.74
CA MET A 130 11.00 0.73 3.01
C MET A 130 11.31 1.29 4.41
N SER A 131 12.28 0.69 5.10
CA SER A 131 12.64 1.04 6.49
C SER A 131 12.93 2.52 6.71
N ALA A 132 13.59 3.16 5.75
CA ALA A 132 13.89 4.58 5.73
C ALA A 132 12.63 5.49 5.81
N PHE A 133 11.44 4.96 5.51
CA PHE A 133 10.18 5.71 5.52
C PHE A 133 9.18 5.18 6.55
N ARG A 134 9.56 4.14 7.32
CA ARG A 134 8.80 3.68 8.49
C ARG A 134 9.32 4.45 9.70
N GLN A 135 8.43 5.10 10.44
CA GLN A 135 8.81 5.84 11.64
C GLN A 135 9.65 4.97 12.61
N ARG A 136 10.82 5.47 13.07
CA ARG A 136 11.25 5.52 14.50
C ARG A 136 12.73 5.91 14.72
N GLN A 137 12.95 6.97 15.50
CA GLN A 137 13.67 6.94 16.79
C GLN A 137 13.01 7.94 17.75
N GLY A 138 12.39 7.46 18.85
CA GLY A 138 11.91 8.29 19.99
C GLY A 138 10.42 8.27 20.32
N GLU A 139 9.50 7.96 19.40
CA GLU A 139 8.05 8.04 19.61
C GLU A 139 7.40 6.69 19.97
N ALA A 140 7.63 6.22 21.19
CA ALA A 140 6.97 5.00 21.70
C ALA A 140 5.90 5.27 22.77
N ARG A 141 5.56 6.54 23.11
CA ARG A 141 4.78 6.79 24.34
C ARG A 141 3.66 7.85 24.31
N GLU A 142 3.43 8.60 23.24
CA GLU A 142 2.33 9.60 23.25
C GLU A 142 1.35 9.44 22.08
N PRO A 143 0.05 9.75 22.27
CA PRO A 143 -0.93 9.81 21.18
C PRO A 143 -0.48 10.82 20.13
N VAL A 144 -0.30 10.36 18.89
CA VAL A 144 0.17 11.20 17.78
C VAL A 144 -0.90 12.23 17.45
N THR A 145 -0.64 13.50 17.79
CA THR A 145 -1.42 14.63 17.30
C THR A 145 -0.69 15.17 16.08
N VAL A 146 -1.31 15.05 14.90
CA VAL A 146 -0.68 15.43 13.63
C VAL A 146 -0.52 16.94 13.57
N GLY A 147 0.73 17.40 13.52
CA GLY A 147 1.09 18.82 13.49
C GLY A 147 1.82 19.20 12.19
N GLU A 148 1.91 20.49 11.89
CA GLU A 148 2.64 20.99 10.71
C GLU A 148 4.13 20.57 10.70
N HIS A 149 4.70 20.35 11.90
CA HIS A 149 6.07 19.89 12.10
C HIS A 149 6.31 18.41 11.74
N ASP A 150 5.28 17.57 11.60
CA ASP A 150 5.46 16.19 11.11
C ASP A 150 5.90 16.20 9.64
N PHE A 151 5.47 17.19 8.87
CA PHE A 151 5.87 17.36 7.48
C PHE A 151 7.21 18.09 7.33
N GLU A 152 7.77 18.64 8.41
CA GLU A 152 9.03 19.36 8.40
C GLU A 152 10.21 18.42 8.65
N SER A 153 11.24 18.50 7.79
CA SER A 153 12.46 17.71 7.91
C SER A 153 13.36 18.27 9.02
N ARG A 154 13.06 17.98 10.29
CA ARG A 154 14.02 18.22 11.39
C ARG A 154 15.05 17.10 11.40
N GLY A 155 16.12 17.26 10.62
CA GLY A 155 17.30 16.39 10.69
C GLY A 155 17.37 15.23 9.69
N GLY A 156 16.57 15.24 8.61
CA GLY A 156 16.90 14.45 7.41
C GLY A 156 15.81 13.57 6.81
N GLN A 157 14.66 13.34 7.46
CA GLN A 157 13.56 12.58 6.86
C GLN A 157 12.18 13.13 7.27
N PRO A 158 11.24 13.37 6.32
CA PRO A 158 9.88 13.80 6.64
C PRO A 158 9.11 12.72 7.42
N ARG A 159 8.44 13.08 8.52
CA ARG A 159 7.49 12.19 9.23
C ARG A 159 6.16 12.21 8.49
N PHE A 160 5.91 11.25 7.60
CA PHE A 160 4.58 11.09 7.02
C PHE A 160 3.88 9.88 7.63
N PRO A 161 3.12 10.02 8.74
CA PRO A 161 2.41 8.91 9.39
C PRO A 161 1.38 8.21 8.48
N PHE A 162 1.13 8.77 7.29
CA PHE A 162 0.10 8.28 6.36
C PHE A 162 0.65 7.51 5.15
N ILE A 163 1.94 7.15 5.07
CA ILE A 163 2.45 6.36 3.93
C ILE A 163 1.66 5.04 3.77
N PRO A 164 1.51 4.19 4.80
CA PRO A 164 0.68 2.99 4.69
C PRO A 164 -0.76 3.30 4.29
N MET A 165 -1.35 4.35 4.88
CA MET A 165 -2.72 4.77 4.56
C MET A 165 -2.87 5.20 3.11
N SER A 166 -1.90 5.92 2.54
CA SER A 166 -1.92 6.36 1.15
C SER A 166 -1.85 5.17 0.18
N LEU A 167 -1.07 4.13 0.52
CA LEU A 167 -0.99 2.90 -0.26
C LEU A 167 -2.31 2.10 -0.23
N TYR A 168 -3.00 2.06 0.92
CA TYR A 168 -4.33 1.46 1.03
C TYR A 168 -5.40 2.27 0.28
N LEU A 169 -5.44 3.59 0.48
CA LEU A 169 -6.40 4.47 -0.20
C LEU A 169 -6.18 4.45 -1.71
N GLY A 170 -4.93 4.41 -2.17
CA GLY A 170 -4.59 4.25 -3.57
C GLY A 170 -5.09 2.92 -4.13
N ALA A 171 -4.85 1.80 -3.44
CA ALA A 171 -5.38 0.50 -3.86
C ALA A 171 -6.92 0.47 -3.88
N ALA A 172 -7.58 1.07 -2.90
CA ALA A 172 -9.03 1.20 -2.85
C ALA A 172 -9.58 2.07 -4.01
N ALA A 173 -8.89 3.16 -4.37
CA ALA A 173 -9.23 3.99 -5.53
C ALA A 173 -9.10 3.21 -6.85
N VAL A 174 -8.07 2.38 -6.97
CA VAL A 174 -7.89 1.46 -8.12
C VAL A 174 -9.03 0.45 -8.18
N ALA A 175 -9.36 -0.21 -7.07
CA ALA A 175 -10.46 -1.16 -7.01
C ALA A 175 -11.78 -0.55 -7.48
N ARG A 176 -12.12 0.65 -6.97
CA ARG A 176 -13.31 1.41 -7.42
C ARG A 176 -13.28 1.71 -8.92
N ARG A 177 -12.12 2.07 -9.47
CA ARG A 177 -11.97 2.33 -10.91
C ARG A 177 -12.16 1.08 -11.77
N LEU A 178 -11.84 -0.09 -11.22
CA LEU A 178 -12.02 -1.39 -11.85
C LEU A 178 -13.40 -2.02 -11.57
N SER A 179 -14.29 -1.31 -10.88
CA SER A 179 -15.60 -1.82 -10.44
C SER A 179 -15.51 -3.05 -9.52
N VAL A 180 -14.42 -3.18 -8.77
CA VAL A 180 -14.28 -4.14 -7.67
C VAL A 180 -14.93 -3.53 -6.44
N GLU A 181 -16.12 -4.00 -6.10
CA GLU A 181 -16.95 -3.44 -5.02
C GLU A 181 -16.53 -3.94 -3.64
N ASN A 182 -16.02 -5.17 -3.56
CA ASN A 182 -15.67 -5.85 -2.32
C ASN A 182 -14.16 -6.08 -2.30
N VAL A 183 -13.48 -5.36 -1.42
CA VAL A 183 -12.03 -5.47 -1.26
C VAL A 183 -11.71 -5.93 0.14
N PHE A 184 -10.94 -7.01 0.22
CA PHE A 184 -10.49 -7.63 1.46
C PHE A 184 -9.06 -7.22 1.83
#